data_AF-A0A151JGS3-F1
#
_entry.id   AF-A0A151JGS3-F1
#
_cell.length_a   1.000
_cell.length_b   1.000
_cell.length_c   1.000
_cell.angle_alpha   90.00
_cell.angle_beta   90.00
_cell.angle_gamma   90.00
#
_symmetry.space_group_name_H-M   'P 1'
#
loop_
_entity.id
_entity.type
_entity.pdbx_description
1 polymer ?
#
loop_
_entity_poly.entity_id
_entity_poly.type
_entity_poly.pdbx_seq_one_letter_code
_entity_poly.pdbx_strand_id
1 'polypeptide(L)'
;MPTQRLRIAIQKKGRLSQECQLLLKKCGVKFNIMGERLVVHSENMPIDLLLVRDDDIPGLIMDGVVDLGFIGENVLEEVRLERKATGTACQFETLRRLDFGGCRLSIALDKDAVYNGPKDLAGKRIATTYPQLLKAYMDEQGVPFSTCMLTGSVEVAPRAGLADAIADLVSTGATLEANGLKEVEVIFQSKATLIQRAGQFDADKQNLIEKLLTRMQGVQQAKESKYIMLHAPVDKLEQVKALLPGAEDPTVLPLSAEKQRVAVHLVSTENLFWETMEQLKELGASSILVLPIEKMME
;
A
#
# COMPACT_ATOMS: atom_id res chain seq x y z
N MET A 1 -30.09 -0.55 18.58
CA MET A 1 -30.17 0.15 17.28
C MET A 1 -28.84 -0.06 16.57
N PRO A 2 -28.79 -0.65 15.37
CA PRO A 2 -27.53 -0.67 14.61
C PRO A 2 -27.06 0.77 14.45
N THR A 3 -25.82 1.05 14.83
CA THR A 3 -25.27 2.41 14.78
C THR A 3 -25.27 2.89 13.33
N GLN A 4 -25.96 4.01 13.06
CA GLN A 4 -25.97 4.71 11.76
C GLN A 4 -24.58 5.14 11.27
N ARG A 5 -23.56 5.03 12.12
CA ARG A 5 -22.18 5.41 11.83
C ARG A 5 -21.43 4.27 11.14
N LEU A 6 -20.60 4.63 10.18
CA LEU A 6 -19.68 3.73 9.48
C LEU A 6 -18.50 3.41 10.41
N ARG A 7 -18.29 2.13 10.73
CA ARG A 7 -17.21 1.69 11.61
C ARG A 7 -15.98 1.29 10.81
N ILE A 8 -14.85 1.97 11.02
CA ILE A 8 -13.60 1.74 10.30
C ILE A 8 -12.54 1.26 11.30
N ALA A 9 -12.02 0.05 11.12
CA ALA A 9 -10.89 -0.46 11.90
C ALA A 9 -9.56 -0.01 11.29
N ILE A 10 -8.67 0.51 12.13
CA ILE A 10 -7.29 0.84 11.76
C ILE A 10 -6.32 0.35 12.85
N GLN A 11 -5.08 0.09 12.46
CA GLN A 11 -4.03 -0.32 13.39
C GLN A 11 -3.76 0.80 14.42
N LYS A 12 -3.82 0.46 15.71
CA LYS A 12 -3.59 1.41 16.83
C LYS A 12 -2.14 1.89 16.90
N LYS A 13 -1.19 0.97 16.84
CA LYS A 13 0.26 1.21 16.85
C LYS A 13 0.89 0.25 15.86
N GLY A 14 1.87 0.72 15.09
CA GLY A 14 2.56 -0.10 14.09
C GLY A 14 2.72 0.62 12.75
N ARG A 15 3.15 -0.14 11.76
CA ARG A 15 3.61 0.36 10.46
C ARG A 15 2.53 1.10 9.68
N LEU A 16 1.28 0.65 9.73
CA LEU A 16 0.19 1.21 8.91
C LEU A 16 -0.54 2.36 9.60
N SER A 17 -0.36 2.52 10.93
CA SER A 17 -1.18 3.42 11.73
C SER A 17 -1.12 4.88 11.26
N GLN A 18 0.09 5.42 11.10
CA GLN A 18 0.27 6.82 10.74
C GLN A 18 -0.20 7.12 9.30
N GLU A 19 0.09 6.23 8.35
CA GLU A 19 -0.30 6.41 6.96
C GLU A 19 -1.83 6.33 6.78
N CYS A 20 -2.50 5.40 7.47
CA CYS A 20 -3.96 5.30 7.45
C CYS A 20 -4.62 6.56 8.05
N GLN A 21 -4.10 7.05 9.18
CA GLN A 21 -4.60 8.29 9.79
C GLN A 21 -4.38 9.50 8.87
N LEU A 22 -3.22 9.60 8.23
CA LEU A 22 -2.92 10.68 7.30
C LEU A 22 -3.85 10.63 6.08
N LEU A 23 -4.08 9.45 5.51
CA LEU A 23 -5.00 9.27 4.38
C LEU A 23 -6.42 9.72 4.74
N LEU A 24 -6.95 9.27 5.88
CA LEU A 24 -8.29 9.66 6.33
C LEU A 24 -8.40 11.17 6.59
N LYS A 25 -7.36 11.79 7.18
CA LYS A 25 -7.28 13.25 7.34
C LYS A 25 -7.27 13.98 5.99
N LYS A 26 -6.51 13.50 5.01
CA LYS A 26 -6.50 14.06 3.65
C LYS A 26 -7.85 13.91 2.93
N CYS A 27 -8.55 12.80 3.19
CA CYS A 27 -9.94 12.60 2.77
C CYS A 27 -10.96 13.48 3.54
N GLY A 28 -10.49 14.32 4.46
CA GLY A 28 -11.31 15.29 5.18
C GLY A 28 -12.09 14.72 6.35
N VAL A 29 -11.74 13.52 6.85
CA VAL A 29 -12.29 13.00 8.11
C VAL A 29 -11.58 13.70 9.27
N LYS A 30 -12.33 14.45 10.07
CA LYS A 30 -11.80 15.15 11.25
C LYS A 30 -11.99 14.28 12.48
N PHE A 31 -10.89 13.89 13.09
CA PHE A 31 -10.88 13.08 14.31
C PHE A 31 -9.69 13.47 15.17
N ASN A 32 -9.86 13.35 16.48
CA ASN A 32 -8.82 13.62 17.45
C ASN A 32 -8.54 12.35 18.27
N ILE A 33 -7.39 11.73 18.01
CA ILE A 33 -6.92 10.56 18.77
C ILE A 33 -6.17 11.09 20.00
N MET A 34 -6.84 11.05 21.15
CA MET A 34 -6.25 11.45 22.43
C MET A 34 -6.05 10.25 23.35
N GLY A 35 -4.86 10.13 23.92
CA GLY A 35 -4.52 9.13 24.93
C GLY A 35 -4.66 7.69 24.42
N GLU A 36 -5.20 6.82 25.27
CA GLU A 36 -5.31 5.37 25.02
C GLU A 36 -6.71 4.93 24.56
N ARG A 37 -7.54 5.86 24.05
CA ARG A 37 -8.89 5.55 23.54
C ARG A 37 -8.82 4.51 22.41
N LEU A 38 -9.73 3.54 22.42
CA LEU A 38 -9.83 2.49 21.39
C LEU A 38 -10.91 2.80 20.34
N VAL A 39 -11.83 3.71 20.64
CA VAL A 39 -12.87 4.17 19.72
C VAL A 39 -12.79 5.69 19.63
N VAL A 40 -12.73 6.23 18.43
CA VAL A 40 -12.64 7.65 18.14
C VAL A 40 -13.73 8.05 17.17
N HIS A 41 -14.58 8.97 17.59
CA HIS A 41 -15.68 9.48 16.77
C HIS A 41 -15.18 10.62 15.89
N SER A 42 -15.52 10.57 14.60
CA SER A 42 -15.32 11.70 13.70
C SER A 42 -16.27 12.85 14.07
N GLU A 43 -15.73 14.07 14.03
CA GLU A 43 -16.42 15.32 14.38
C GLU A 43 -17.33 15.81 13.25
N ASN A 44 -17.03 15.47 11.99
CA ASN A 44 -17.68 16.04 10.82
C ASN A 44 -18.35 15.02 9.89
N MET A 45 -18.21 13.73 10.16
CA MET A 45 -18.83 12.64 9.40
C MET A 45 -19.36 11.56 10.34
N PRO A 46 -20.39 10.78 9.95
CA PRO A 46 -20.89 9.68 10.76
C PRO A 46 -19.95 8.47 10.67
N ILE A 47 -18.72 8.63 11.18
CA ILE A 47 -17.63 7.63 11.13
C ILE A 47 -17.11 7.38 12.55
N ASP A 48 -16.93 6.11 12.89
CA ASP A 48 -16.25 5.67 14.11
C ASP A 48 -14.96 4.93 13.74
N LEU A 49 -13.83 5.42 14.24
CA LEU A 49 -12.53 4.76 14.07
C LEU A 49 -12.29 3.84 15.26
N LEU A 50 -12.10 2.55 14.99
CA LEU A 50 -11.69 1.55 15.97
C LEU A 50 -10.18 1.34 15.85
N LEU A 51 -9.45 1.65 16.92
CA LEU A 51 -8.01 1.50 17.02
C LEU A 51 -7.70 0.13 17.63
N VAL A 52 -7.34 -0.83 16.79
CA VAL A 52 -7.17 -2.25 17.17
C VAL A 52 -5.78 -2.77 16.81
N ARG A 53 -5.46 -4.01 17.17
CA ARG A 53 -4.29 -4.70 16.61
C ARG A 53 -4.59 -5.08 15.17
N ASP A 54 -3.57 -5.08 14.33
CA ASP A 54 -3.68 -5.50 12.93
C ASP A 54 -4.19 -6.93 12.78
N ASP A 55 -3.72 -7.85 13.62
CA ASP A 55 -4.16 -9.26 13.60
C ASP A 55 -5.68 -9.43 13.84
N ASP A 56 -6.31 -8.49 14.55
CA ASP A 56 -7.74 -8.53 14.84
C ASP A 56 -8.61 -8.01 13.67
N ILE A 57 -8.05 -7.17 12.78
CA ILE A 57 -8.83 -6.47 11.74
C ILE A 57 -9.52 -7.43 10.75
N PRO A 58 -8.83 -8.46 10.19
CA PRO A 58 -9.49 -9.40 9.29
C PRO A 58 -10.69 -10.10 9.94
N GLY A 59 -10.52 -10.54 11.20
CA GLY A 59 -11.59 -11.18 11.94
C GLY A 59 -12.78 -10.26 12.18
N LEU A 60 -12.53 -9.03 12.64
CA LEU A 60 -13.59 -8.04 12.86
C LEU A 60 -14.40 -7.73 11.60
N ILE A 61 -13.79 -7.81 10.42
CA ILE A 61 -14.46 -7.63 9.12
C ILE A 61 -15.24 -8.86 8.72
N MET A 62 -14.61 -10.04 8.77
CA MET A 62 -15.23 -11.31 8.40
C MET A 62 -16.41 -11.68 9.31
N ASP A 63 -16.36 -11.25 10.58
CA ASP A 63 -17.42 -11.47 11.58
C ASP A 63 -18.47 -10.33 11.58
N GLY A 64 -18.30 -9.30 10.74
CA GLY A 64 -19.25 -8.19 10.58
C GLY A 64 -19.32 -7.23 11.77
N VAL A 65 -18.29 -7.21 12.63
CA VAL A 65 -18.20 -6.32 13.81
C VAL A 65 -17.92 -4.87 13.41
N VAL A 66 -17.09 -4.70 12.37
CA VAL A 66 -16.79 -3.41 11.74
C VAL A 66 -17.16 -3.43 10.25
N ASP A 67 -17.36 -2.23 9.69
CA ASP A 67 -17.83 -2.07 8.32
C ASP A 67 -16.65 -2.08 7.33
N LEU A 68 -15.59 -1.34 7.64
CA LEU A 68 -14.37 -1.21 6.84
C LEU A 68 -13.11 -1.47 7.67
N GLY A 69 -12.03 -1.91 7.04
CA GLY A 69 -10.76 -2.19 7.70
C GLY A 69 -9.56 -1.84 6.81
N PHE A 70 -8.57 -1.15 7.39
CA PHE A 70 -7.26 -0.97 6.76
C PHE A 70 -6.29 -2.03 7.27
N ILE A 71 -5.76 -2.86 6.37
CA ILE A 71 -4.90 -3.98 6.75
C ILE A 71 -3.86 -4.28 5.66
N GLY A 72 -2.76 -4.95 6.00
CA GLY A 72 -1.83 -5.48 5.01
C GLY A 72 -2.39 -6.75 4.35
N GLU A 73 -2.19 -6.90 3.04
CA GLU A 73 -2.62 -8.09 2.28
C GLU A 73 -2.06 -9.39 2.88
N ASN A 74 -0.83 -9.37 3.40
CA ASN A 74 -0.21 -10.51 4.08
C ASN A 74 -1.01 -10.97 5.32
N VAL A 75 -1.39 -10.04 6.21
CA VAL A 75 -2.15 -10.38 7.43
C VAL A 75 -3.56 -10.84 7.07
N LEU A 76 -4.19 -10.15 6.11
CA LEU A 76 -5.51 -10.50 5.62
C LEU A 76 -5.55 -11.92 5.05
N GLU A 77 -4.60 -12.25 4.17
CA GLU A 77 -4.58 -13.52 3.46
C GLU A 77 -4.21 -14.69 4.38
N GLU A 78 -3.29 -14.48 5.33
CA GLU A 78 -2.94 -15.47 6.34
C GLU A 78 -4.17 -15.89 7.16
N VAL A 79 -4.92 -14.92 7.70
CA VAL A 79 -6.15 -15.18 8.48
C VAL A 79 -7.23 -15.80 7.60
N ARG A 80 -7.36 -15.37 6.34
CA ARG A 80 -8.33 -15.93 5.40
C ARG A 80 -8.05 -17.40 5.12
N LEU A 81 -6.79 -17.77 4.89
CA LEU A 81 -6.37 -19.16 4.65
C LEU A 81 -6.57 -20.03 5.90
N GLU A 82 -6.24 -19.52 7.08
CA GLU A 82 -6.50 -20.20 8.35
C GLU A 82 -8.00 -20.47 8.56
N ARG A 83 -8.85 -19.46 8.36
CA ARG A 83 -10.31 -19.60 8.48
C ARG A 83 -10.87 -20.55 7.42
N LYS A 84 -10.36 -20.50 6.19
CA LYS A 84 -10.73 -21.45 5.13
C LYS A 84 -10.38 -22.89 5.52
N ALA A 85 -9.22 -23.13 6.12
CA ALA A 85 -8.80 -24.45 6.57
C ALA A 85 -9.66 -24.98 7.73
N THR A 86 -10.15 -24.09 8.60
CA THR A 86 -11.03 -24.44 9.73
C THR A 86 -12.53 -24.46 9.39
N GLY A 87 -12.91 -24.07 8.16
CA GLY A 87 -14.31 -23.98 7.74
C GLY A 87 -15.08 -22.81 8.36
N THR A 88 -14.38 -21.79 8.83
CA THR A 88 -14.97 -20.59 9.45
C THR A 88 -15.26 -19.50 8.39
N ALA A 89 -16.21 -18.61 8.68
CA ALA A 89 -16.54 -17.49 7.81
C ALA A 89 -15.31 -16.61 7.50
N CYS A 90 -15.02 -16.44 6.21
CA CYS A 90 -13.83 -15.72 5.71
C CYS A 90 -14.17 -14.76 4.55
N GLN A 91 -15.44 -14.34 4.44
CA GLN A 91 -15.91 -13.48 3.35
C GLN A 91 -15.62 -12.01 3.65
N PHE A 92 -15.13 -11.30 2.65
CA PHE A 92 -14.92 -9.84 2.66
C PHE A 92 -14.85 -9.35 1.20
N GLU A 93 -14.96 -8.05 1.02
CA GLU A 93 -14.77 -7.38 -0.27
C GLU A 93 -13.51 -6.51 -0.21
N THR A 94 -12.66 -6.59 -1.22
CA THR A 94 -11.51 -5.70 -1.36
C THR A 94 -11.95 -4.46 -2.13
N LEU A 95 -11.94 -3.31 -1.47
CA LEU A 95 -12.36 -2.06 -2.10
C LEU A 95 -11.21 -1.38 -2.83
N ARG A 96 -10.02 -1.35 -2.21
CA ARG A 96 -8.88 -0.61 -2.77
C ARG A 96 -7.55 -1.08 -2.21
N ARG A 97 -6.62 -1.41 -3.11
CA ARG A 97 -5.20 -1.55 -2.78
C ARG A 97 -4.57 -0.16 -2.67
N LEU A 98 -3.82 0.08 -1.59
CA LEU A 98 -3.22 1.37 -1.29
C LEU A 98 -1.76 1.43 -1.78
N ASP A 99 -1.22 2.65 -1.89
CA ASP A 99 0.12 2.95 -2.42
C ASP A 99 1.21 2.89 -1.34
N PHE A 100 0.89 2.40 -0.15
CA PHE A 100 1.78 2.34 1.00
C PHE A 100 1.74 0.99 1.72
N GLY A 101 2.59 0.83 2.74
CA GLY A 101 2.70 -0.44 3.47
C GLY A 101 3.34 -1.58 2.68
N GLY A 102 4.08 -1.28 1.60
CA GLY A 102 4.67 -2.30 0.72
C GLY A 102 5.71 -3.17 1.40
N CYS A 103 5.55 -4.49 1.32
CA CYS A 103 6.54 -5.49 1.69
C CYS A 103 6.35 -6.76 0.88
N ARG A 104 7.24 -7.72 1.09
CA ARG A 104 7.14 -9.05 0.52
C ARG A 104 7.44 -10.08 1.59
N LEU A 105 6.71 -11.18 1.59
CA LEU A 105 7.07 -12.37 2.35
C LEU A 105 8.04 -13.16 1.47
N SER A 106 9.22 -13.45 2.02
CA SER A 106 10.28 -14.09 1.26
C SER A 106 10.97 -15.17 2.07
N ILE A 107 11.42 -16.20 1.38
CA ILE A 107 12.27 -17.24 1.95
C ILE A 107 13.69 -16.69 2.01
N ALA A 108 14.33 -16.88 3.16
CA ALA A 108 15.73 -16.56 3.37
C ALA A 108 16.49 -17.75 3.95
N LEU A 109 17.74 -17.86 3.51
CA LEU A 109 18.68 -18.91 3.88
C LEU A 109 19.95 -18.27 4.43
N ASP A 110 20.82 -19.10 5.03
CA ASP A 110 22.19 -18.68 5.33
C ASP A 110 22.85 -18.06 4.08
N LYS A 111 23.56 -16.94 4.26
CA LYS A 111 24.20 -16.20 3.17
C LYS A 111 25.11 -17.09 2.30
N ASP A 112 25.74 -18.11 2.89
CA ASP A 112 26.69 -18.99 2.23
C ASP A 112 26.02 -20.23 1.63
N ALA A 113 24.73 -20.46 1.90
CA ALA A 113 23.98 -21.59 1.34
C ALA A 113 23.75 -21.43 -0.16
N VAL A 114 23.88 -22.52 -0.93
CA VAL A 114 23.51 -22.54 -2.35
C VAL A 114 22.01 -22.77 -2.47
N TYR A 115 21.35 -22.02 -3.36
CA TYR A 115 19.92 -22.16 -3.65
C TYR A 115 19.70 -22.20 -5.16
N ASN A 116 19.13 -23.30 -5.67
CA ASN A 116 18.83 -23.52 -7.07
C ASN A 116 17.32 -23.50 -7.38
N GLY A 117 16.49 -23.31 -6.34
CA GLY A 117 15.04 -23.18 -6.46
C GLY A 117 14.27 -23.87 -5.33
N PRO A 118 12.93 -23.82 -5.36
CA PRO A 118 12.09 -24.29 -4.25
C PRO A 118 12.29 -25.76 -3.87
N LYS A 119 12.71 -26.61 -4.82
CA LYS A 119 12.98 -28.04 -4.57
C LYS A 119 14.10 -28.28 -3.56
N ASP A 120 15.03 -27.35 -3.38
CA ASP A 120 16.10 -27.44 -2.39
C ASP A 120 15.57 -27.36 -0.94
N LEU A 121 14.32 -26.94 -0.77
CA LEU A 121 13.65 -26.85 0.53
C LEU A 121 12.90 -28.13 0.90
N ALA A 122 12.96 -29.17 0.08
CA ALA A 122 12.32 -30.45 0.35
C ALA A 122 12.81 -31.07 1.67
N GLY A 123 11.88 -31.36 2.58
CA GLY A 123 12.16 -31.94 3.90
C GLY A 123 12.76 -30.96 4.90
N LYS A 124 12.99 -29.69 4.53
CA LYS A 124 13.54 -28.67 5.43
C LYS A 124 12.50 -28.19 6.43
N ARG A 125 13.00 -27.70 7.57
CA ARG A 125 12.21 -27.00 8.57
C ARG A 125 12.32 -25.50 8.34
N ILE A 126 11.19 -24.81 8.19
CA ILE A 126 11.15 -23.39 7.86
C ILE A 126 10.44 -22.63 8.98
N ALA A 127 11.13 -21.65 9.58
CA ALA A 127 10.54 -20.80 10.60
C ALA A 127 9.78 -19.62 9.97
N THR A 128 8.58 -19.32 10.48
CA THR A 128 7.76 -18.23 9.95
C THR A 128 6.69 -17.77 10.94
N THR A 129 6.26 -16.53 10.79
CA THR A 129 5.02 -15.96 11.37
C THR A 129 3.82 -16.12 10.44
N TYR A 130 4.02 -16.57 9.19
CA TYR A 130 3.00 -16.72 8.13
C TYR A 130 2.91 -18.17 7.62
N PRO A 131 2.56 -19.15 8.48
CA PRO A 131 2.56 -20.57 8.11
C PRO A 131 1.59 -20.91 6.98
N GLN A 132 0.43 -20.25 6.87
CA GLN A 132 -0.56 -20.56 5.85
C GLN A 132 -0.14 -20.06 4.48
N LEU A 133 0.39 -18.84 4.37
CA LEU A 133 0.96 -18.33 3.12
C LEU A 133 2.14 -19.18 2.64
N LEU A 134 3.05 -19.53 3.56
CA LEU A 134 4.17 -20.41 3.24
C LEU A 134 3.68 -21.79 2.76
N LYS A 135 2.69 -22.36 3.45
CA LYS A 135 2.10 -23.65 3.06
C LYS A 135 1.45 -23.57 1.69
N ALA A 136 0.67 -22.53 1.40
CA ALA A 136 0.03 -22.35 0.10
C ALA A 136 1.06 -22.31 -1.04
N TYR A 137 2.16 -21.57 -0.86
CA TYR A 137 3.26 -21.54 -1.82
C TYR A 137 3.92 -22.91 -2.00
N MET A 138 4.27 -23.58 -0.90
CA MET A 138 4.94 -24.90 -0.96
C MET A 138 4.08 -25.99 -1.57
N ASP A 139 2.76 -25.97 -1.31
CA ASP A 139 1.79 -26.87 -1.90
C ASP A 139 1.71 -26.64 -3.43
N GLU A 140 1.71 -25.38 -3.89
CA GLU A 140 1.75 -25.03 -5.31
C GLU A 140 3.04 -25.52 -5.99
N GLN A 141 4.18 -25.41 -5.29
CA GLN A 141 5.47 -25.91 -5.78
C GLN A 141 5.62 -27.44 -5.65
N GLY A 142 4.69 -28.14 -4.98
CA GLY A 142 4.79 -29.57 -4.68
C GLY A 142 6.06 -29.91 -3.89
N VAL A 143 6.39 -29.10 -2.87
CA VAL A 143 7.58 -29.26 -2.02
C VAL A 143 7.14 -29.64 -0.60
N PRO A 144 7.46 -30.85 -0.12
CA PRO A 144 7.19 -31.20 1.27
C PRO A 144 8.15 -30.45 2.20
N PHE A 145 7.64 -29.94 3.31
CA PHE A 145 8.42 -29.20 4.30
C PHE A 145 7.79 -29.30 5.69
N SER A 146 8.48 -28.83 6.72
CA SER A 146 7.91 -28.67 8.07
C SER A 146 7.96 -27.22 8.52
N THR A 147 6.93 -26.74 9.21
CA THR A 147 6.88 -25.38 9.74
C THR A 147 7.41 -25.31 11.18
N CYS A 148 8.06 -24.20 11.51
CA CYS A 148 8.34 -23.79 12.88
C CYS A 148 7.69 -22.43 13.12
N MET A 149 6.48 -22.42 13.68
CA MET A 149 5.80 -21.16 13.92
C MET A 149 6.51 -20.38 15.04
N LEU A 150 6.80 -19.11 14.76
CA LEU A 150 7.32 -18.14 15.73
C LEU A 150 6.39 -16.94 15.78
N THR A 151 6.39 -16.22 16.90
CA THR A 151 5.59 -14.99 17.10
C THR A 151 6.39 -13.71 16.84
N GLY A 152 7.67 -13.84 16.49
CA GLY A 152 8.58 -12.75 16.17
C GLY A 152 10.04 -13.21 16.22
N SER A 153 10.97 -12.33 15.81
CA SER A 153 12.41 -12.62 15.75
C SER A 153 12.73 -13.90 14.98
N VAL A 154 12.10 -14.06 13.81
CA VAL A 154 12.20 -15.27 12.99
C VAL A 154 13.64 -15.48 12.51
N GLU A 155 14.38 -14.39 12.30
CA GLU A 155 15.75 -14.35 11.80
C GLU A 155 16.76 -15.06 12.72
N VAL A 156 16.41 -15.26 13.99
CA VAL A 156 17.24 -15.98 14.96
C VAL A 156 17.12 -17.50 14.78
N ALA A 157 16.05 -17.99 14.16
CA ALA A 157 15.72 -19.41 14.11
C ALA A 157 16.81 -20.30 13.48
N PRO A 158 17.47 -19.91 12.37
CA PRO A 158 18.55 -20.72 11.79
C PRO A 158 19.75 -20.85 12.72
N ARG A 159 20.21 -19.71 13.27
CA ARG A 159 21.37 -19.69 14.18
C ARG A 159 21.10 -20.40 15.50
N ALA A 160 19.84 -20.43 15.95
CA ALA A 160 19.42 -21.16 17.14
C ALA A 160 19.18 -22.67 16.89
N GLY A 161 19.32 -23.15 15.65
CA GLY A 161 19.06 -24.55 15.29
C GLY A 161 17.58 -24.93 15.33
N LEU A 162 16.67 -23.95 15.26
CA LEU A 162 15.22 -24.19 15.28
C LEU A 162 14.66 -24.51 13.88
N ALA A 163 15.32 -24.03 12.83
CA ALA A 163 14.91 -24.21 11.44
C ALA A 163 16.13 -24.18 10.50
N ASP A 164 16.00 -24.76 9.31
CA ASP A 164 17.00 -24.71 8.25
C ASP A 164 16.91 -23.41 7.41
N ALA A 165 15.70 -22.84 7.36
CA ALA A 165 15.37 -21.64 6.58
C ALA A 165 14.34 -20.79 7.33
N ILE A 166 14.12 -19.57 6.87
CA ILE A 166 13.00 -18.74 7.33
C ILE A 166 12.14 -18.28 6.18
N ALA A 167 10.89 -17.96 6.47
CA ALA A 167 10.04 -17.16 5.60
C ALA A 167 9.50 -15.98 6.42
N ASP A 168 9.96 -14.76 6.11
CA ASP A 168 9.59 -13.56 6.87
C ASP A 168 9.43 -12.32 5.96
N LEU A 169 8.85 -11.26 6.51
CA LEU A 169 8.59 -10.02 5.79
C LEU A 169 9.89 -9.25 5.53
N VAL A 170 10.16 -8.99 4.26
CA VAL A 170 11.27 -8.20 3.79
C VAL A 170 10.76 -6.87 3.24
N SER A 171 11.41 -5.79 3.66
CA SER A 171 11.26 -4.46 3.06
C SER A 171 12.57 -4.06 2.37
N THR A 172 13.57 -3.63 3.14
CA THR A 172 14.90 -3.24 2.64
C THR A 172 15.91 -4.39 2.63
N GLY A 173 15.68 -5.47 3.38
CA GLY A 173 16.62 -6.59 3.53
C GLY A 173 17.61 -6.46 4.70
N ALA A 174 17.69 -5.29 5.36
CA ALA A 174 18.69 -5.02 6.40
C ALA A 174 18.67 -6.02 7.57
N THR A 175 17.49 -6.48 8.00
CA THR A 175 17.38 -7.43 9.12
C THR A 175 17.92 -8.82 8.75
N LEU A 176 17.74 -9.26 7.50
CA LEU A 176 18.30 -10.52 7.02
C LEU A 176 19.83 -10.45 7.02
N GLU A 177 20.37 -9.38 6.44
CA GLU A 177 21.82 -9.18 6.35
C GLU A 177 22.48 -9.12 7.73
N ALA A 178 21.87 -8.40 8.68
CA ALA A 178 22.34 -8.30 10.06
C ALA A 178 22.39 -9.67 10.79
N ASN A 179 21.60 -10.64 10.34
CA ASN A 179 21.57 -11.99 10.88
C ASN A 179 22.30 -13.02 10.00
N GLY A 180 23.04 -12.57 8.97
CA GLY A 180 23.80 -13.45 8.08
C GLY A 180 22.92 -14.25 7.12
N LEU A 181 21.72 -13.76 6.83
CA LEU A 181 20.77 -14.39 5.91
C LEU A 181 20.72 -13.64 4.58
N LYS A 182 20.45 -14.37 3.50
CA LYS A 182 20.12 -13.79 2.19
C LYS A 182 18.72 -14.17 1.78
N GLU A 183 18.02 -13.21 1.17
CA GLU A 183 16.75 -13.47 0.49
C GLU A 183 17.00 -14.32 -0.75
N VAL A 184 16.21 -15.38 -0.94
CA VAL A 184 16.38 -16.30 -2.08
C VAL A 184 15.14 -16.44 -2.96
N GLU A 185 13.93 -16.23 -2.42
CA GLU A 185 12.70 -16.44 -3.16
C GLU A 185 11.57 -15.58 -2.56
N VAL A 186 10.79 -14.91 -3.42
CA VAL A 186 9.66 -14.08 -2.97
C VAL A 186 8.38 -14.90 -3.13
N ILE A 187 7.68 -15.15 -2.02
CA ILE A 187 6.50 -16.02 -2.03
C ILE A 187 5.17 -15.25 -1.98
N PHE A 188 5.19 -14.00 -1.51
CA PHE A 188 3.99 -13.16 -1.50
C PHE A 188 4.36 -11.67 -1.51
N GLN A 189 3.69 -10.86 -2.32
CA GLN A 189 3.84 -9.40 -2.29
C GLN A 189 2.64 -8.78 -1.57
N SER A 190 2.90 -7.88 -0.62
CA SER A 190 1.87 -7.26 0.21
C SER A 190 1.93 -5.74 0.14
N LYS A 191 0.76 -5.12 0.11
CA LYS A 191 0.55 -3.69 0.38
C LYS A 191 -0.60 -3.52 1.38
N ALA A 192 -0.76 -2.30 1.89
CA ALA A 192 -1.97 -1.96 2.61
C ALA A 192 -3.18 -2.00 1.67
N THR A 193 -4.33 -2.43 2.18
CA THR A 193 -5.58 -2.52 1.45
C THR A 193 -6.73 -2.09 2.35
N LEU A 194 -7.76 -1.51 1.73
CA LEU A 194 -9.04 -1.22 2.34
C LEU A 194 -10.00 -2.36 1.99
N ILE A 195 -10.49 -3.04 3.02
CA ILE A 195 -11.49 -4.10 2.92
C ILE A 195 -12.82 -3.69 3.55
N GLN A 196 -13.88 -4.32 3.10
CA GLN A 196 -15.25 -4.14 3.55
C GLN A 196 -15.83 -5.49 4.00
N ARG A 197 -16.65 -5.49 5.06
CA ARG A 197 -17.39 -6.69 5.47
C ARG A 197 -18.35 -7.14 4.37
N ALA A 198 -18.56 -8.44 4.25
CA ALA A 198 -19.57 -8.96 3.34
C ALA A 198 -20.99 -8.56 3.77
N GLY A 199 -21.91 -8.55 2.80
CA GLY A 199 -23.33 -8.26 3.01
C GLY A 199 -23.73 -6.84 2.67
N GLN A 200 -25.02 -6.54 2.85
CA GLN A 200 -25.61 -5.28 2.43
C GLN A 200 -25.36 -4.15 3.43
N PHE A 201 -25.32 -2.94 2.90
CA PHE A 201 -25.25 -1.68 3.63
C PHE A 201 -26.50 -0.85 3.33
N ASP A 202 -26.89 -0.01 4.28
CA ASP A 202 -27.88 1.02 4.01
C ASP A 202 -27.32 2.06 3.01
N ALA A 203 -28.22 2.76 2.32
CA ALA A 203 -27.85 3.71 1.27
C ALA A 203 -26.94 4.84 1.78
N ASP A 204 -27.13 5.30 3.03
CA ASP A 204 -26.35 6.39 3.60
C ASP A 204 -24.89 5.96 3.85
N LYS A 205 -24.69 4.75 4.39
CA LYS A 205 -23.35 4.16 4.55
C LYS A 205 -22.70 3.90 3.20
N GLN A 206 -23.43 3.34 2.25
CA GLN A 206 -22.90 3.05 0.91
C GLN A 206 -22.42 4.34 0.22
N ASN A 207 -23.24 5.40 0.24
CA ASN A 207 -22.86 6.71 -0.29
C ASN A 207 -21.63 7.29 0.41
N LEU A 208 -21.48 7.08 1.73
CA LEU A 208 -20.32 7.53 2.47
C LEU A 208 -19.05 6.74 2.11
N ILE A 209 -19.17 5.42 1.92
CA ILE A 209 -18.07 4.56 1.49
C ILE A 209 -17.59 5.02 0.11
N GLU A 210 -18.50 5.19 -0.86
CA GLU A 210 -18.17 5.65 -2.21
C GLU A 210 -17.49 7.03 -2.19
N LYS A 211 -18.02 7.97 -1.41
CA LYS A 211 -17.42 9.29 -1.22
C LYS A 211 -16.01 9.21 -0.65
N LEU A 212 -15.75 8.30 0.28
CA LEU A 212 -14.40 8.07 0.83
C LEU A 212 -13.48 7.47 -0.24
N LEU A 213 -13.95 6.50 -1.02
CA LEU A 213 -13.17 5.87 -2.09
C LEU A 213 -12.76 6.88 -3.17
N THR A 214 -13.67 7.74 -3.62
CA THR A 214 -13.36 8.82 -4.58
C THR A 214 -12.31 9.77 -4.01
N ARG A 215 -12.43 10.14 -2.73
CA ARG A 215 -11.44 11.03 -2.08
C ARG A 215 -10.08 10.36 -1.91
N MET A 216 -10.05 9.07 -1.57
CA MET A 216 -8.80 8.32 -1.47
C MET A 216 -8.10 8.27 -2.82
N GLN A 217 -8.83 8.02 -3.91
CA GLN A 217 -8.30 8.06 -5.27
C GLN A 217 -7.67 9.42 -5.59
N GLY A 218 -8.40 10.51 -5.35
CA GLY A 218 -7.88 11.86 -5.58
C GLY A 218 -6.64 12.22 -4.74
N VAL A 219 -6.54 11.69 -3.51
CA VAL A 219 -5.36 11.87 -2.65
C VAL A 219 -4.15 11.08 -3.16
N GLN A 220 -4.36 9.86 -3.68
CA GLN A 220 -3.28 9.03 -4.22
C GLN A 220 -2.76 9.60 -5.54
N GLN A 221 -3.67 9.96 -6.45
CA GLN A 221 -3.31 10.53 -7.75
C GLN A 221 -2.55 11.86 -7.58
N ALA A 222 -2.97 12.72 -6.63
CA ALA A 222 -2.28 13.97 -6.32
C ALA A 222 -0.86 13.78 -5.78
N LYS A 223 -0.57 12.67 -5.09
CA LYS A 223 0.77 12.38 -4.55
C LYS A 223 1.78 12.11 -5.65
N GLU A 224 1.36 11.40 -6.69
CA GLU A 224 2.17 11.02 -7.85
C GLU A 224 2.21 12.15 -8.89
N SER A 225 1.17 12.96 -8.95
CA SER A 225 1.06 14.05 -9.91
C SER A 225 1.85 15.30 -9.48
N LYS A 226 2.29 16.08 -10.47
CA LYS A 226 2.92 17.40 -10.27
C LYS A 226 2.30 18.43 -11.21
N TYR A 227 2.12 19.64 -10.71
CA TYR A 227 1.78 20.76 -11.57
C TYR A 227 3.07 21.36 -12.12
N ILE A 228 3.21 21.33 -13.44
CA ILE A 228 4.41 21.80 -14.13
C ILE A 228 4.09 23.09 -14.86
N MET A 229 4.94 24.10 -14.66
CA MET A 229 4.93 25.34 -15.43
C MET A 229 6.29 25.50 -16.09
N LEU A 230 6.29 25.88 -17.38
CA LEU A 230 7.52 26.18 -18.09
C LEU A 230 7.27 27.18 -19.20
N HIS A 231 8.32 27.81 -19.69
CA HIS A 231 8.30 28.53 -20.96
C HIS A 231 8.87 27.64 -22.06
N ALA A 232 8.18 27.53 -23.19
CA ALA A 232 8.61 26.75 -24.35
C ALA A 232 8.59 27.59 -25.64
N PRO A 233 9.49 27.32 -26.60
CA PRO A 233 9.37 27.84 -27.96
C PRO A 233 8.11 27.31 -28.64
N VAL A 234 7.41 28.19 -29.38
CA VAL A 234 6.14 27.84 -30.05
C VAL A 234 6.32 26.70 -31.06
N ASP A 235 7.45 26.67 -31.78
CA ASP A 235 7.78 25.65 -32.78
C ASP A 235 8.16 24.28 -32.20
N LYS A 236 8.37 24.21 -30.88
CA LYS A 236 8.77 23.00 -30.14
C LYS A 236 7.68 22.45 -29.24
N LEU A 237 6.48 23.04 -29.26
CA LEU A 237 5.41 22.72 -28.34
C LEU A 237 5.02 21.23 -28.39
N GLU A 238 4.87 20.64 -29.58
CA GLU A 238 4.51 19.22 -29.71
C GLU A 238 5.57 18.28 -29.13
N GLN A 239 6.85 18.64 -29.24
CA GLN A 239 7.94 17.87 -28.66
C GLN A 239 7.95 17.98 -27.14
N VAL A 240 7.67 19.17 -26.61
CA VAL A 240 7.50 19.41 -25.17
C VAL A 240 6.30 18.63 -24.61
N LYS A 241 5.17 18.61 -25.33
CA LYS A 241 3.98 17.82 -24.97
C LYS A 241 4.29 16.32 -24.90
N ALA A 242 5.05 15.81 -25.87
CA ALA A 242 5.43 14.39 -25.90
C ALA A 242 6.32 13.95 -24.72
N LEU A 243 7.13 14.86 -24.18
CA LEU A 243 7.97 14.60 -23.01
C LEU A 243 7.22 14.71 -21.67
N LEU A 244 6.03 15.32 -21.68
CA LEU A 244 5.25 15.62 -20.49
C LEU A 244 3.84 15.03 -20.64
N PRO A 245 3.68 13.69 -20.43
CA PRO A 245 2.36 13.07 -20.47
C PRO A 245 1.49 13.68 -19.37
N GLY A 246 0.51 14.49 -19.79
CA GLY A 246 -0.46 15.13 -18.92
C GLY A 246 -1.74 14.33 -18.78
N ALA A 247 -2.49 14.58 -17.70
CA ALA A 247 -3.86 14.06 -17.57
C ALA A 247 -4.81 14.65 -18.65
N GLU A 248 -4.54 15.88 -19.08
CA GLU A 248 -5.27 16.62 -20.10
C GLU A 248 -4.30 17.34 -21.06
N ASP A 249 -4.83 17.94 -22.14
CA ASP A 249 -4.00 18.76 -23.03
C ASP A 249 -3.45 20.00 -22.29
N PRO A 250 -2.15 20.34 -22.45
CA PRO A 250 -1.56 21.44 -21.72
C PRO A 250 -2.23 22.79 -22.03
N THR A 251 -2.39 23.60 -20.98
CA THR A 251 -2.82 24.99 -21.13
C THR A 251 -1.65 25.83 -21.65
N VAL A 252 -1.89 26.54 -22.76
CA VAL A 252 -0.87 27.37 -23.43
C VAL A 252 -1.25 28.85 -23.33
N LEU A 253 -0.37 29.65 -22.74
CA LEU A 253 -0.56 31.07 -22.50
C LEU A 253 0.49 31.89 -23.26
N PRO A 254 0.10 32.93 -24.02
CA PRO A 254 1.06 33.82 -24.67
C PRO A 254 1.81 34.68 -23.64
N LEU A 255 3.11 34.88 -23.84
CA LEU A 255 3.91 35.79 -23.03
C LEU A 255 3.72 37.24 -23.46
N SER A 256 3.83 38.17 -22.51
CA SER A 256 3.60 39.60 -22.75
C SER A 256 4.66 40.26 -23.64
N ALA A 257 5.93 39.88 -23.49
CA ALA A 257 7.06 40.50 -24.16
C ALA A 257 7.59 39.70 -25.36
N GLU A 258 7.40 38.37 -25.38
CA GLU A 258 8.06 37.47 -26.33
C GLU A 258 7.04 36.64 -27.11
N LYS A 259 6.87 36.93 -28.41
CA LYS A 259 5.89 36.25 -29.27
C LYS A 259 6.32 34.84 -29.71
N GLN A 260 7.60 34.50 -29.62
CA GLN A 260 8.13 33.18 -30.03
C GLN A 260 8.09 32.16 -28.90
N ARG A 261 7.62 32.54 -27.72
CA ARG A 261 7.53 31.69 -26.54
C ARG A 261 6.15 31.74 -25.91
N VAL A 262 5.79 30.65 -25.28
CA VAL A 262 4.53 30.49 -24.54
C VAL A 262 4.82 29.93 -23.17
N ALA A 263 4.00 30.29 -22.19
CA ALA A 263 3.93 29.57 -20.93
C ALA A 263 3.04 28.34 -21.11
N VAL A 264 3.54 27.19 -20.68
CA VAL A 264 2.85 25.90 -20.74
C VAL A 264 2.59 25.45 -19.31
N HIS A 265 1.33 25.14 -19.03
CA HIS A 265 0.85 24.69 -17.73
C HIS A 265 0.19 23.32 -17.91
N LEU A 266 0.60 22.33 -17.13
CA LEU A 266 -0.04 21.01 -17.14
C LEU A 266 0.07 20.32 -15.79
N VAL A 267 -0.78 19.31 -15.62
CA VAL A 267 -0.63 18.31 -14.56
C VAL A 267 0.01 17.08 -15.17
N SER A 268 1.25 16.79 -14.79
CA SER A 268 1.91 15.53 -15.12
C SER A 268 1.41 14.47 -14.16
N THR A 269 0.94 13.33 -14.67
CA THR A 269 0.51 12.17 -13.87
C THR A 269 1.69 11.37 -13.31
N GLU A 270 2.89 11.62 -13.83
CA GLU A 270 4.12 10.97 -13.43
C GLU A 270 5.08 11.94 -12.72
N ASN A 271 6.00 11.38 -11.93
CA ASN A 271 7.09 12.16 -11.35
C ASN A 271 8.02 12.65 -12.47
N LEU A 272 8.30 13.94 -12.48
CA LEU A 272 9.27 14.51 -13.41
C LEU A 272 10.69 14.15 -12.98
N PHE A 273 11.38 13.34 -13.79
CA PHE A 273 12.76 12.98 -13.55
C PHE A 273 13.73 14.07 -14.04
N TRP A 274 14.96 14.05 -13.51
CA TRP A 274 16.01 14.98 -13.95
C TRP A 274 16.29 14.87 -15.44
N GLU A 275 16.30 13.65 -15.99
CA GLU A 275 16.49 13.39 -17.42
C GLU A 275 15.43 14.10 -18.27
N THR A 276 14.15 14.07 -17.86
CA THR A 276 13.07 14.77 -18.56
C THR A 276 13.28 16.29 -18.51
N MET A 277 13.72 16.83 -17.37
CA MET A 277 14.03 18.27 -17.26
C MET A 277 15.20 18.69 -18.15
N GLU A 278 16.21 17.84 -18.30
CA GLU A 278 17.35 18.07 -19.19
C GLU A 278 16.91 18.06 -20.66
N GLN A 279 16.12 17.08 -21.07
CA GLN A 279 15.55 17.02 -22.43
C GLN A 279 14.68 18.25 -22.74
N LEU A 280 13.84 18.69 -21.80
CA LEU A 280 13.07 19.93 -21.95
C LEU A 280 13.98 21.14 -22.17
N LYS A 281 15.08 21.22 -21.43
CA LYS A 281 16.06 22.30 -21.56
C LYS A 281 16.78 22.27 -22.92
N GLU A 282 17.10 21.09 -23.43
CA GLU A 282 17.65 20.91 -24.78
C GLU A 282 16.69 21.37 -25.88
N LEU A 283 15.38 21.19 -25.67
CA LEU A 283 14.34 21.73 -26.55
C LEU A 283 14.13 23.25 -26.41
N GLY A 284 14.92 23.92 -25.57
CA GLY A 284 14.86 25.36 -25.34
C GLY A 284 13.82 25.79 -24.30
N ALA A 285 13.30 24.86 -23.50
CA ALA A 285 12.44 25.21 -22.38
C ALA A 285 13.22 25.95 -21.28
N SER A 286 12.54 26.84 -20.59
CA SER A 286 13.12 27.65 -19.50
C SER A 286 12.09 27.90 -18.40
N SER A 287 12.56 28.38 -17.24
CA SER A 287 11.69 28.65 -16.08
C SER A 287 10.82 27.46 -15.68
N ILE A 288 11.37 26.25 -15.75
CA ILE A 288 10.67 25.02 -15.40
C ILE A 288 10.46 25.00 -13.88
N LEU A 289 9.20 24.96 -13.46
CA LEU A 289 8.75 24.90 -12.08
C LEU A 289 7.90 23.66 -11.88
N VAL A 290 8.14 22.97 -10.77
CA VAL A 290 7.41 21.76 -10.38
C VAL A 290 6.79 22.02 -9.01
N LEU A 291 5.45 22.07 -8.97
CA LEU A 291 4.69 22.31 -7.75
C LEU A 291 4.01 21.02 -7.28
N PRO A 292 3.99 20.75 -5.96
CA PRO A 292 3.23 19.63 -5.40
C PRO A 292 1.73 19.91 -5.49
N ILE A 293 0.94 18.86 -5.74
CA ILE A 293 -0.52 18.91 -5.72
C ILE A 293 -0.99 18.31 -4.39
N GLU A 294 -1.78 19.06 -3.61
CA GLU A 294 -2.29 18.54 -2.34
C GLU A 294 -3.44 17.54 -2.53
N LYS A 295 -4.35 17.85 -3.46
CA LYS A 295 -5.55 17.07 -3.79
C LYS A 295 -5.93 17.31 -5.25
N MET A 296 -6.45 16.28 -5.89
CA MET A 296 -6.97 16.32 -7.25
C MET A 296 -8.32 15.61 -7.29
N MET A 297 -9.19 16.03 -8.19
CA MET A 297 -10.47 15.39 -8.45
C MET A 297 -10.74 15.49 -9.94
N GLU A 298 -10.94 14.33 -10.56
CA GLU A 298 -11.30 14.16 -11.97
C GLU A 298 -12.65 13.43 -12.02
#